data_AF-A0A5S5CL12-F1
#
_entry.id   AF-A0A5S5CL12-F1
#
_cell.length_a   1.000
_cell.length_b   1.000
_cell.length_c   1.000
_cell.angle_alpha   90.00
_cell.angle_beta   90.00
_cell.angle_gamma   90.00
#
_symmetry.space_group_name_H-M   'P 1'
#
loop_
_entity.id
_entity.type
_entity.pdbx_description
1 polymer ?
#
loop_
_entity_poly.entity_id
_entity_poly.type
_entity_poly.pdbx_seq_one_letter_code
_entity_poly.pdbx_strand_id
1 'polypeptide(L)'
;MKVLKAGWQRSAVFALIAAMMMAMWPAAARGQGESPIRVFVDTSELVFKQEVVVRGGTMFVPFRAMFEAMGMTVSWEEETKTVSGSKDGLQIALSTDNPTATVNGEQVALNAGAFSVNGTVLIPLRFVGEATGAIVHWDAKNREITIVTEALWTALGMTKEQLQEQLAALADNPPASGGDEAAGNGQGTGGEQSGGSSSAGQQPVKQADPAQVENKYKGSGTYKPGPEKVDLAKLQGMYYGFRDDFGGYECGGACWDTYTFMPGKQVLVGSPPHGGPETIDCKRDGCSTYKIANGKMTLADGTSYSIKKSKEGHLTINDVVLFPVDPVTAGLKLNSTFKHISYYGLIGINAASSSSTSYITFNKDGTFESTDISLGSLDLIVSSTNSAGTSETGGTYRIKGNTLDLYFGDGSVRRTLFFLHDLDEKGAIDSIQIGDDNYYIPED
;
A
#
# COMPACT_ATOMS: atom_id res chain seq x y z
N MET A 1 -87.00 40.37 3.87
CA MET A 1 -86.78 39.08 4.57
C MET A 1 -85.28 38.84 4.65
N LYS A 2 -84.81 38.24 5.74
CA LYS A 2 -83.49 38.41 6.38
C LYS A 2 -82.27 37.93 5.57
N VAL A 3 -81.17 38.67 5.73
CA VAL A 3 -79.76 38.26 5.49
C VAL A 3 -79.28 37.41 6.67
N LEU A 4 -78.63 36.26 6.44
CA LEU A 4 -77.72 35.56 7.38
C LEU A 4 -76.72 34.69 6.56
N LYS A 5 -75.45 35.12 6.47
CA LYS A 5 -74.22 34.57 7.12
C LYS A 5 -73.65 33.30 6.46
N ALA A 6 -72.52 33.41 5.74
CA ALA A 6 -71.12 33.50 6.22
C ALA A 6 -70.60 32.15 6.75
N GLY A 7 -69.79 31.48 5.91
CA GLY A 7 -69.13 30.20 6.19
C GLY A 7 -67.96 30.35 7.17
N TRP A 8 -67.87 29.37 8.07
CA TRP A 8 -66.98 29.31 9.22
C TRP A 8 -66.08 28.07 9.08
N GLN A 9 -64.78 28.28 9.36
CA GLN A 9 -63.72 27.33 9.81
C GLN A 9 -63.10 26.42 8.73
N ARG A 10 -61.85 26.67 8.29
CA ARG A 10 -60.55 26.46 8.97
C ARG A 10 -60.33 25.02 9.46
N SER A 11 -59.20 24.45 9.03
CA SER A 11 -58.52 23.24 9.51
C SER A 11 -58.73 21.95 8.71
N ALA A 12 -57.99 21.81 7.60
CA ALA A 12 -57.49 20.49 7.12
C ALA A 12 -56.34 20.60 6.09
N VAL A 13 -55.58 21.71 6.07
CA VAL A 13 -54.44 21.89 5.12
C VAL A 13 -53.14 21.24 5.63
N PHE A 14 -53.13 20.67 6.84
CA PHE A 14 -51.90 20.18 7.48
C PHE A 14 -51.60 18.68 7.32
N ALA A 15 -52.34 17.93 6.48
CA ALA A 15 -52.15 16.49 6.32
C ALA A 15 -51.50 16.06 4.99
N LEU A 16 -51.08 17.00 4.12
CA LEU A 16 -50.55 16.69 2.78
C LEU A 16 -49.11 17.15 2.49
N ILE A 17 -48.43 17.76 3.46
CA ILE A 17 -47.04 18.23 3.28
C ILE A 17 -46.00 17.33 3.99
N ALA A 18 -46.43 16.42 4.88
CA ALA A 18 -45.52 15.54 5.62
C ALA A 18 -45.20 14.19 4.94
N ALA A 19 -45.83 13.86 3.79
CA ALA A 19 -45.65 12.58 3.09
C ALA A 19 -44.92 12.69 1.73
N MET A 20 -44.39 13.87 1.38
CA MET A 20 -43.69 14.11 0.10
C MET A 20 -42.26 14.63 0.29
N MET A 21 -41.61 14.27 1.41
CA MET A 21 -40.24 14.66 1.76
C MET A 21 -39.31 13.47 2.05
N MET A 22 -39.59 12.28 1.51
CA MET A 22 -38.85 11.05 1.86
C MET A 22 -38.43 10.14 0.69
N ALA A 23 -38.23 10.68 -0.52
CA ALA A 23 -37.54 9.94 -1.57
C ALA A 23 -36.76 10.90 -2.48
N MET A 24 -35.52 10.53 -2.81
CA MET A 24 -34.51 11.26 -3.59
C MET A 24 -33.60 12.20 -2.79
N TRP A 25 -32.91 11.66 -1.78
CA TRP A 25 -31.51 12.03 -1.63
C TRP A 25 -30.75 11.32 -2.76
N PRO A 26 -30.05 12.03 -3.67
CA PRO A 26 -29.00 11.36 -4.42
C PRO A 26 -28.01 10.88 -3.36
N ALA A 27 -27.83 9.57 -3.26
CA ALA A 27 -26.62 9.03 -2.66
C ALA A 27 -25.48 9.68 -3.47
N ALA A 28 -24.82 10.67 -2.89
CA ALA A 28 -23.51 11.06 -3.35
C ALA A 28 -22.68 9.79 -3.20
N ALA A 29 -22.51 9.07 -4.31
CA ALA A 29 -21.47 8.09 -4.44
C ALA A 29 -20.20 8.87 -4.08
N ARG A 30 -19.67 8.62 -2.87
CA ARG A 30 -18.31 8.99 -2.57
C ARG A 30 -17.48 8.15 -3.54
N GLY A 31 -17.14 8.74 -4.68
CA GLY A 31 -16.09 8.19 -5.53
C GLY A 31 -14.88 8.04 -4.63
N GLN A 32 -14.38 6.81 -4.52
CA GLN A 32 -13.10 6.58 -3.86
C GLN A 32 -12.06 7.28 -4.73
N GLY A 33 -11.63 8.46 -4.28
CA GLY A 33 -10.52 9.18 -4.88
C GLY A 33 -9.27 8.33 -4.70
N GLU A 34 -8.63 8.05 -5.81
CA GLU A 34 -7.32 7.42 -5.91
C GLU A 34 -6.31 8.20 -5.03
N SER A 35 -5.44 7.53 -4.26
CA SER A 35 -4.50 8.17 -3.32
C SER A 35 -3.63 9.25 -4.00
N PRO A 36 -3.28 10.37 -3.33
CA PRO A 36 -2.51 11.44 -3.95
C PRO A 36 -1.09 10.98 -4.33
N ILE A 37 -0.50 11.58 -5.37
CA ILE A 37 0.90 11.32 -5.77
C ILE A 37 1.82 12.04 -4.79
N ARG A 38 2.73 11.29 -4.16
CA ARG A 38 3.78 11.82 -3.29
C ARG A 38 5.06 12.09 -4.10
N VAL A 39 5.82 13.11 -3.69
CA VAL A 39 7.07 13.50 -4.36
C VAL A 39 8.15 13.71 -3.32
N PHE A 40 9.29 13.06 -3.54
CA PHE A 40 10.48 13.12 -2.69
C PHE A 40 11.60 13.78 -3.46
N VAL A 41 12.25 14.76 -2.84
CA VAL A 41 13.54 15.28 -3.28
C VAL A 41 14.56 14.83 -2.25
N ASP A 42 15.52 14.03 -2.71
CA ASP A 42 16.43 13.27 -1.85
C ASP A 42 15.62 12.45 -0.83
N THR A 43 15.76 12.74 0.46
CA THR A 43 15.04 12.06 1.55
C THR A 43 13.84 12.86 2.06
N SER A 44 13.50 13.98 1.42
CA SER A 44 12.46 14.90 1.93
C SER A 44 11.21 14.87 1.08
N GLU A 45 10.06 14.58 1.70
CA GLU A 45 8.76 14.72 1.03
C GLU A 45 8.46 16.20 0.74
N LEU A 46 8.09 16.47 -0.51
CA LEU A 46 7.68 17.79 -0.97
C LEU A 46 6.15 17.88 -1.01
N VAL A 47 5.58 18.37 0.09
CA VAL A 47 4.12 18.55 0.22
C VAL A 47 3.67 19.80 -0.53
N PHE A 48 2.76 19.63 -1.48
CA PHE A 48 2.26 20.74 -2.30
C PHE A 48 0.89 21.24 -1.86
N LYS A 49 0.70 22.56 -1.87
CA LYS A 49 -0.64 23.18 -1.74
C LYS A 49 -1.52 22.94 -2.96
N GLN A 50 -0.91 22.91 -4.14
CA GLN A 50 -1.54 22.52 -5.40
C GLN A 50 -1.01 21.13 -5.75
N GLU A 51 -1.90 20.14 -5.72
CA GLU A 51 -1.55 18.73 -5.98
C GLU A 51 -0.89 18.54 -7.35
N VAL A 52 -0.12 17.45 -7.46
CA VAL A 52 0.50 17.00 -8.71
C VAL A 52 -0.57 16.77 -9.76
N VAL A 53 -0.39 17.35 -10.95
CA VAL A 53 -1.32 17.19 -12.06
C VAL A 53 -0.70 16.26 -13.10
N VAL A 54 -1.47 15.28 -13.57
CA VAL A 54 -1.07 14.41 -14.69
C VAL A 54 -1.82 14.84 -15.94
N ARG A 55 -1.11 15.23 -17.01
CA ARG A 55 -1.70 15.52 -18.33
C ARG A 55 -0.89 14.86 -19.44
N GLY A 56 -1.57 14.10 -20.30
CA GLY A 56 -0.92 13.43 -21.43
C GLY A 56 0.24 12.51 -21.03
N GLY A 57 0.15 11.87 -19.86
CA GLY A 57 1.22 11.04 -19.30
C GLY A 57 2.41 11.82 -18.71
N THR A 58 2.37 13.16 -18.71
CA THR A 58 3.37 14.01 -18.05
C THR A 58 2.87 14.45 -16.68
N MET A 59 3.74 14.34 -15.67
CA MET A 59 3.47 14.82 -14.31
C MET A 59 3.97 16.25 -14.15
N PHE A 60 3.13 17.09 -13.55
CA PHE A 60 3.39 18.51 -13.36
C PHE A 60 3.33 18.88 -11.88
N VAL A 61 4.32 19.66 -11.44
CA VAL A 61 4.44 20.10 -10.05
C VAL A 61 4.58 21.62 -9.95
N PRO A 62 4.19 22.23 -8.82
CA PRO A 62 4.41 23.65 -8.57
C PRO A 62 5.89 24.03 -8.70
N PHE A 63 6.18 24.95 -9.62
CA PHE A 63 7.55 25.28 -10.00
C PHE A 63 8.40 25.77 -8.82
N ARG A 64 7.81 26.60 -7.95
CA ARG A 64 8.53 27.24 -6.85
C ARG A 64 8.99 26.23 -5.82
N ALA A 65 8.06 25.37 -5.36
CA ALA A 65 8.38 24.32 -4.41
C ALA A 65 9.45 23.36 -4.96
N MET A 66 9.33 22.98 -6.23
CA MET A 66 10.27 22.07 -6.89
C MET A 66 11.69 22.67 -7.01
N PHE A 67 11.80 23.92 -7.47
CA PHE A 67 13.10 24.59 -7.61
C PHE A 67 13.74 24.91 -6.24
N GLU A 68 12.95 25.35 -5.26
CA GLU A 68 13.44 25.60 -3.89
C GLU A 68 13.94 24.30 -3.24
N ALA A 69 13.22 23.18 -3.40
CA ALA A 69 13.64 21.89 -2.87
C ALA A 69 14.98 21.41 -3.45
N MET A 70 15.28 21.76 -4.70
CA MET A 70 16.59 21.47 -5.32
C MET A 70 17.66 22.53 -5.00
N GLY A 71 17.35 23.51 -4.16
CA GLY A 71 18.26 24.58 -3.76
C GLY A 71 18.51 25.62 -4.84
N MET A 72 17.56 25.84 -5.75
CA MET A 72 17.66 26.87 -6.79
C MET A 72 17.04 28.19 -6.33
N THR A 73 17.59 29.30 -6.83
CA THR A 73 16.94 30.61 -6.73
C THR A 73 15.84 30.70 -7.75
N VAL A 74 14.64 31.09 -7.31
CA VAL A 74 13.43 31.09 -8.14
C VAL A 74 13.00 32.52 -8.47
N SER A 75 12.64 32.75 -9.74
CA SER A 75 11.99 34.00 -10.16
C SER A 75 10.80 33.72 -11.07
N TRP A 76 9.88 34.68 -11.10
CA TRP A 76 8.73 34.70 -11.98
C TRP A 76 8.66 36.08 -12.64
N GLU A 77 8.59 36.10 -13.96
CA GLU A 77 8.43 37.31 -14.76
C GLU A 77 7.00 37.34 -15.32
N GLU A 78 6.22 38.32 -14.88
CA GLU A 78 4.78 38.41 -15.19
C GLU A 78 4.56 38.76 -16.67
N GLU A 79 5.35 39.69 -17.22
CA GLU A 79 5.15 40.20 -18.59
C GLU A 79 5.33 39.11 -19.64
N THR A 80 6.29 38.21 -19.41
CA THR A 80 6.63 37.12 -20.33
C THR A 80 6.06 35.77 -19.89
N LYS A 81 5.38 35.76 -18.72
CA LYS A 81 4.90 34.56 -18.03
C LYS A 81 5.97 33.48 -17.91
N THR A 82 7.17 33.89 -17.52
CA THR A 82 8.35 33.03 -17.48
C THR A 82 8.69 32.68 -16.05
N VAL A 83 8.70 31.40 -15.73
CA VAL A 83 9.33 30.88 -14.51
C VAL A 83 10.81 30.67 -14.78
N SER A 84 11.68 31.08 -13.86
CA SER A 84 13.12 30.81 -13.94
C SER A 84 13.67 30.24 -12.64
N GLY A 85 14.70 29.41 -12.78
CA GLY A 85 15.46 28.81 -11.69
C GLY A 85 16.95 28.89 -11.98
N SER A 86 17.78 29.22 -10.99
CA SER A 86 19.23 29.20 -11.15
C SER A 86 19.98 28.62 -9.94
N LYS A 87 21.07 27.90 -10.20
CA LYS A 87 21.97 27.31 -9.19
C LYS A 87 23.30 26.91 -9.85
N ASP A 88 24.44 27.18 -9.22
CA ASP A 88 25.76 26.61 -9.60
C ASP A 88 26.10 26.61 -11.10
N GLY A 89 25.84 27.72 -11.80
CA GLY A 89 26.10 27.86 -13.25
C GLY A 89 25.02 27.28 -14.16
N LEU A 90 23.97 26.67 -13.60
CA LEU A 90 22.75 26.26 -14.28
C LEU A 90 21.69 27.37 -14.23
N GLN A 91 21.06 27.63 -15.37
CA GLN A 91 19.91 28.51 -15.53
C GLN A 91 18.83 27.79 -16.33
N ILE A 92 17.62 27.72 -15.79
CA ILE A 92 16.46 27.12 -16.43
C ILE A 92 15.38 28.19 -16.53
N ALA A 93 14.75 28.33 -17.68
CA ALA A 93 13.59 29.20 -17.89
C ALA A 93 12.50 28.48 -18.70
N LEU A 94 11.24 28.64 -18.30
CA LEU A 94 10.08 28.08 -19.00
C LEU A 94 8.97 29.13 -19.07
N SER A 95 8.35 29.29 -20.23
CA SER A 95 7.15 30.12 -20.39
C SER A 95 5.89 29.26 -20.35
N THR A 96 4.79 29.78 -19.80
CA THR A 96 3.50 29.07 -19.81
C THR A 96 2.80 29.06 -21.17
N ASP A 97 3.26 29.91 -22.10
CA ASP A 97 2.60 30.10 -23.41
C ASP A 97 3.35 29.37 -24.55
N ASN A 98 4.51 28.77 -24.26
CA ASN A 98 5.34 28.08 -25.26
C ASN A 98 5.87 26.75 -24.69
N PRO A 99 5.72 25.60 -25.39
CA PRO A 99 6.31 24.33 -25.00
C PRO A 99 7.83 24.27 -25.29
N THR A 100 8.55 25.35 -25.01
CA THR A 100 10.02 25.44 -25.16
C THR A 100 10.58 25.99 -23.86
N ALA A 101 11.57 25.29 -23.30
CA ALA A 101 12.38 25.76 -22.19
C ALA A 101 13.72 26.29 -22.70
N THR A 102 14.41 27.05 -21.86
CA THR A 102 15.80 27.44 -22.06
C THR A 102 16.62 26.86 -20.92
N VAL A 103 17.70 26.15 -21.23
CA VAL A 103 18.69 25.65 -20.26
C VAL A 103 20.04 26.25 -20.65
N ASN A 104 20.64 27.06 -19.78
CA ASN A 104 21.92 27.75 -20.02
C ASN A 104 21.98 28.54 -21.33
N GLY A 105 20.84 29.10 -21.75
CA GLY A 105 20.72 29.86 -23.01
C GLY A 105 20.39 29.01 -24.24
N GLU A 106 20.41 27.68 -24.14
CA GLU A 106 20.02 26.77 -25.22
C GLU A 106 18.54 26.39 -25.13
N GLN A 107 17.86 26.37 -26.27
CA GLN A 107 16.44 26.01 -26.33
C GLN A 107 16.24 24.49 -26.29
N VAL A 108 15.35 24.04 -25.42
CA VAL A 108 14.95 22.65 -25.26
C VAL A 108 13.45 22.54 -25.52
N ALA A 109 13.06 21.75 -26.53
CA ALA A 109 11.65 21.48 -26.80
C ALA A 109 11.07 20.58 -25.70
N LEU A 110 9.88 20.92 -25.21
CA LEU A 110 9.17 20.15 -24.19
C LEU A 110 8.04 19.35 -24.83
N ASN A 111 7.86 18.11 -24.38
CA ASN A 111 6.69 17.29 -24.77
C ASN A 111 5.37 17.90 -24.28
N ALA A 112 5.42 18.68 -23.21
CA ALA A 112 4.31 19.48 -22.72
C ALA A 112 4.82 20.73 -22.02
N GLY A 113 4.22 21.88 -22.34
CA GLY A 113 4.61 23.17 -21.77
C GLY A 113 4.13 23.36 -20.33
N ALA A 114 4.74 24.33 -19.63
CA ALA A 114 4.24 24.78 -18.34
C ALA A 114 2.83 25.37 -18.48
N PHE A 115 2.02 25.30 -17.43
CA PHE A 115 0.68 25.93 -17.43
C PHE A 115 0.27 26.33 -16.02
N SER A 116 -0.69 27.24 -15.92
CA SER A 116 -1.23 27.68 -14.63
C SER A 116 -2.52 26.94 -14.26
N VAL A 117 -2.63 26.54 -12.99
CA VAL A 117 -3.85 26.03 -12.35
C VAL A 117 -4.08 26.82 -11.09
N ASN A 118 -5.24 27.46 -10.95
CA ASN A 118 -5.60 28.24 -9.76
C ASN A 118 -4.53 29.27 -9.34
N GLY A 119 -3.86 29.90 -10.30
CA GLY A 119 -2.78 30.86 -10.05
C GLY A 119 -1.43 30.24 -9.67
N THR A 120 -1.31 28.91 -9.68
CA THR A 120 -0.04 28.19 -9.48
C THR A 120 0.49 27.70 -10.82
N VAL A 121 1.70 28.13 -11.19
CA VAL A 121 2.37 27.61 -12.38
C VAL A 121 2.94 26.23 -12.11
N LEU A 122 2.57 25.28 -12.95
CA LEU A 122 3.00 23.90 -12.93
C LEU A 122 3.97 23.63 -14.08
N ILE A 123 5.06 22.93 -13.79
CA ILE A 123 6.12 22.60 -14.75
C ILE A 123 6.31 21.08 -14.85
N PRO A 124 6.79 20.56 -16.00
CA PRO A 124 7.03 19.13 -16.17
C PRO A 124 8.15 18.65 -15.23
N LEU A 125 7.82 17.75 -14.30
CA LEU A 125 8.75 17.33 -13.25
C LEU A 125 10.02 16.67 -13.79
N ARG A 126 9.87 15.78 -14.78
CA ARG A 126 11.00 15.03 -15.34
C ARG A 126 12.01 15.95 -16.04
N PHE A 127 11.53 16.91 -16.83
CA PHE A 127 12.40 17.89 -17.48
C PHE A 127 13.27 18.62 -16.46
N VAL A 128 12.67 19.01 -15.34
CA VAL A 128 13.37 19.73 -14.27
C VAL A 128 14.46 18.87 -13.65
N GLY A 129 14.17 17.60 -13.34
CA GLY A 129 15.17 16.67 -12.83
C GLY A 129 16.31 16.42 -13.83
N GLU A 130 16.00 16.24 -15.11
CA GLU A 130 17.02 16.06 -16.14
C GLU A 130 17.90 17.30 -16.31
N ALA A 131 17.32 18.50 -16.32
CA ALA A 131 18.03 19.76 -16.48
C ALA A 131 18.94 20.08 -15.29
N THR A 132 18.58 19.65 -14.07
CA THR A 132 19.44 19.76 -12.88
C THR A 132 20.45 18.63 -12.75
N GLY A 133 20.45 17.68 -13.68
CA GLY A 133 21.31 16.50 -13.65
C GLY A 133 20.82 15.41 -12.71
N ALA A 134 19.76 15.66 -11.92
CA ALA A 134 19.11 14.74 -11.00
C ALA A 134 18.59 13.46 -11.69
N ILE A 135 18.38 12.41 -10.90
CA ILE A 135 17.73 11.19 -11.36
C ILE A 135 16.30 11.18 -10.84
N VAL A 136 15.36 10.91 -11.74
CA VAL A 136 13.92 10.85 -11.42
C VAL A 136 13.42 9.43 -11.58
N HIS A 137 12.86 8.88 -10.50
CA HIS A 137 12.23 7.57 -10.46
C HIS A 137 10.74 7.69 -10.13
N TRP A 138 9.93 6.77 -10.65
CA TRP A 138 8.49 6.70 -10.42
C TRP A 138 8.13 5.30 -9.94
N ASP A 139 7.63 5.19 -8.71
CA ASP A 139 7.01 3.99 -8.17
C ASP A 139 5.49 4.08 -8.36
N ALA A 140 4.98 3.26 -9.27
CA ALA A 140 3.57 3.25 -9.62
C ALA A 140 2.68 2.65 -8.53
N LYS A 141 3.17 1.69 -7.71
CA LYS A 141 2.32 1.05 -6.70
C LYS A 141 2.16 1.96 -5.49
N ASN A 142 3.22 2.68 -5.11
CA ASN A 142 3.16 3.71 -4.07
C ASN A 142 2.47 5.00 -4.51
N ARG A 143 2.49 5.24 -5.82
CA ARG A 143 2.29 6.56 -6.40
C ARG A 143 3.32 7.59 -5.90
N GLU A 144 4.59 7.22 -5.94
CA GLU A 144 5.71 8.02 -5.46
C GLU A 144 6.68 8.41 -6.56
N ILE A 145 7.07 9.68 -6.57
CA ILE A 145 8.16 10.18 -7.40
C ILE A 145 9.37 10.40 -6.49
N THR A 146 10.51 9.80 -6.80
CA THR A 146 11.77 10.06 -6.09
C THR A 146 12.72 10.81 -7.02
N ILE A 147 13.24 11.93 -6.53
CA ILE A 147 14.19 12.78 -7.25
C ILE A 147 15.47 12.79 -6.44
N VAL A 148 16.48 12.07 -6.91
CA VAL A 148 17.80 12.04 -6.26
C VAL A 148 18.65 13.15 -6.89
N THR A 149 19.24 14.02 -6.08
CA THR A 149 20.12 15.09 -6.53
C THR A 149 21.57 14.64 -6.58
N GLU A 150 22.40 15.38 -7.32
CA GLU A 150 23.83 15.10 -7.41
C GLU A 150 24.54 15.16 -6.08
N ALA A 151 24.11 16.07 -5.22
CA ALA A 151 24.65 16.19 -3.88
C ALA A 151 24.44 14.90 -3.08
N LEU A 152 23.27 14.27 -3.19
CA LEU A 152 22.95 13.06 -2.45
C LEU A 152 23.78 11.86 -2.93
N TRP A 153 23.74 11.48 -4.21
CA TRP A 153 24.50 10.29 -4.64
C TRP A 153 26.01 10.46 -4.51
N THR A 154 26.52 11.70 -4.64
CA THR A 154 27.93 12.00 -4.42
C THR A 154 28.28 11.84 -2.94
N ALA A 155 27.43 12.32 -2.02
CA ALA A 155 27.62 12.12 -0.58
C ALA A 155 27.60 10.63 -0.19
N LEU A 156 26.90 9.80 -0.97
CA LEU A 156 26.81 8.36 -0.79
C LEU A 156 27.93 7.58 -1.49
N GLY A 157 28.86 8.28 -2.16
CA GLY A 157 30.00 7.66 -2.84
C GLY A 157 29.60 6.84 -4.07
N MET A 158 28.45 7.13 -4.67
CA MET A 158 27.92 6.42 -5.85
C MET A 158 28.07 7.28 -7.10
N THR A 159 28.25 6.63 -8.25
CA THR A 159 28.14 7.33 -9.56
C THR A 159 26.69 7.38 -10.04
N LYS A 160 26.41 8.34 -10.93
CA LYS A 160 25.10 8.48 -11.56
C LYS A 160 24.70 7.20 -12.30
N GLU A 161 25.65 6.54 -12.96
CA GLU A 161 25.44 5.30 -13.71
C GLU A 161 25.12 4.13 -12.78
N GLN A 162 25.82 4.01 -11.65
CA GLN A 162 25.53 2.97 -10.65
C GLN A 162 24.13 3.16 -10.06
N LEU A 163 23.74 4.40 -9.77
CA LEU A 163 22.42 4.70 -9.26
C LEU A 163 21.34 4.51 -10.33
N GLN A 164 21.60 4.86 -11.59
CA GLN A 164 20.67 4.62 -12.70
C GLN A 164 20.55 3.13 -13.03
N GLU A 165 21.61 2.35 -12.94
CA GLU A 165 21.58 0.89 -13.12
C GLU A 165 20.78 0.24 -11.98
N GLN A 166 20.97 0.69 -10.75
CA GLN A 166 20.15 0.27 -9.61
C GLN A 166 18.69 0.67 -9.79
N LEU A 167 18.38 1.88 -10.30
CA LEU A 167 17.01 2.33 -10.54
C LEU A 167 16.36 1.71 -11.79
N ALA A 168 17.16 1.31 -12.79
CA ALA A 168 16.69 0.68 -14.03
C ALA A 168 16.45 -0.83 -13.85
N ALA A 169 17.27 -1.51 -13.02
CA ALA A 169 16.99 -2.88 -12.59
C ALA A 169 15.64 -3.01 -11.87
N LEU A 170 15.11 -1.91 -11.30
CA LEU A 170 13.80 -1.79 -10.67
C LEU A 170 12.64 -1.53 -11.65
N ALA A 171 12.93 -1.14 -12.91
CA ALA A 171 11.92 -0.85 -13.92
C ALA A 171 11.57 -2.07 -14.80
N ASP A 172 12.53 -2.98 -15.01
CA ASP A 172 12.35 -4.23 -15.79
C ASP A 172 11.81 -5.41 -14.93
N ASN A 173 11.82 -5.27 -13.61
CA ASN A 173 11.07 -6.09 -12.66
C ASN A 173 10.49 -5.15 -11.60
N PRO A 174 9.21 -4.75 -11.69
CA PRO A 174 8.65 -3.74 -10.81
C PRO A 174 8.02 -4.42 -9.60
N PRO A 175 8.37 -3.96 -8.42
CA PRO A 175 7.59 -4.25 -7.26
C PRO A 175 7.25 -2.93 -6.58
N ALA A 176 6.61 -3.07 -5.45
CA ALA A 176 5.37 -2.37 -5.34
C ALA A 176 5.30 -1.83 -3.91
N SER A 177 5.28 -0.50 -3.80
CA SER A 177 4.79 0.36 -2.72
C SER A 177 5.37 0.25 -1.30
N GLY A 178 6.35 1.11 -1.00
CA GLY A 178 6.71 1.75 0.28
C GLY A 178 5.59 2.51 1.00
N GLY A 179 5.76 3.59 1.76
CA GLY A 179 6.84 4.47 2.28
C GLY A 179 6.13 5.31 3.39
N ASP A 180 6.73 5.73 4.50
CA ASP A 180 7.64 6.89 4.57
C ASP A 180 8.18 7.19 5.98
N GLU A 181 9.28 7.94 5.96
CA GLU A 181 10.07 8.56 7.02
C GLU A 181 9.44 9.84 7.63
N ALA A 182 9.81 10.21 8.87
CA ALA A 182 10.32 11.56 9.16
C ALA A 182 10.81 11.73 10.62
N ALA A 183 11.96 12.39 10.72
CA ALA A 183 12.80 12.54 11.89
C ALA A 183 12.55 13.83 12.71
N GLY A 184 12.95 13.76 13.98
CA GLY A 184 13.66 14.86 14.66
C GLY A 184 12.84 15.75 15.60
N ASN A 185 13.13 15.65 16.90
CA ASN A 185 12.80 16.70 17.86
C ASN A 185 13.96 16.91 18.83
N GLY A 186 14.14 18.14 19.32
CA GLY A 186 14.77 18.34 20.62
C GLY A 186 15.52 19.65 20.83
N GLN A 187 14.85 20.61 21.49
CA GLN A 187 15.42 21.26 22.67
C GLN A 187 14.38 21.99 23.52
N GLY A 188 14.40 21.75 24.84
CA GLY A 188 14.16 22.81 25.84
C GLY A 188 12.90 22.76 26.72
N THR A 189 12.95 21.95 27.78
CA THR A 189 12.65 22.30 29.19
C THR A 189 11.41 23.12 29.59
N GLY A 190 10.59 22.52 30.46
CA GLY A 190 10.13 23.11 31.74
C GLY A 190 8.87 23.98 31.73
N GLY A 191 7.86 23.61 32.54
CA GLY A 191 6.76 24.54 32.88
C GLY A 191 5.45 23.86 33.25
N GLU A 192 5.30 23.61 34.55
CA GLU A 192 4.07 23.22 35.25
C GLU A 192 2.97 24.29 35.11
N GLN A 193 1.74 23.93 34.69
CA GLN A 193 0.54 24.52 35.28
C GLN A 193 -0.78 23.81 34.93
N SER A 194 -1.56 23.66 35.98
CA SER A 194 -2.93 23.14 36.12
C SER A 194 -3.98 23.85 35.27
N GLY A 195 -4.98 23.08 34.83
CA GLY A 195 -6.29 23.60 34.41
C GLY A 195 -7.24 22.45 34.06
N GLY A 196 -8.07 22.03 35.00
CA GLY A 196 -9.06 20.97 34.77
C GLY A 196 -10.28 21.47 33.98
N SER A 197 -10.93 20.56 33.24
CA SER A 197 -12.40 20.54 33.12
C SER A 197 -12.92 19.26 32.46
N SER A 198 -13.74 18.55 33.24
CA SER A 198 -14.90 17.72 32.91
C SER A 198 -14.85 16.62 31.83
N SER A 199 -15.08 15.41 32.33
CA SER A 199 -15.51 14.20 31.65
C SER A 199 -16.92 14.34 31.05
N ALA A 200 -17.09 13.90 29.80
CA ALA A 200 -18.36 13.41 29.28
C ALA A 200 -18.11 11.99 28.71
N GLY A 201 -18.75 11.00 29.31
CA GLY A 201 -18.51 9.58 29.05
C GLY A 201 -18.94 9.15 27.64
N GLN A 202 -18.07 8.39 26.98
CA GLN A 202 -18.44 7.51 25.87
C GLN A 202 -18.81 6.14 26.44
N GLN A 203 -19.98 5.64 26.01
CA GLN A 203 -20.43 4.28 26.32
C GLN A 203 -19.49 3.24 25.71
N PRO A 204 -19.29 2.07 26.36
CA PRO A 204 -18.47 1.01 25.80
C PRO A 204 -19.11 0.42 24.54
N VAL A 205 -18.34 0.37 23.46
CA VAL A 205 -18.70 -0.34 22.23
C VAL A 205 -18.83 -1.83 22.57
N LYS A 206 -19.95 -2.47 22.21
CA LYS A 206 -20.12 -3.91 22.38
C LYS A 206 -19.15 -4.65 21.45
N GLN A 207 -18.22 -5.40 22.04
CA GLN A 207 -17.33 -6.33 21.34
C GLN A 207 -18.15 -7.26 20.44
N ALA A 208 -17.76 -7.42 19.18
CA ALA A 208 -18.43 -8.31 18.24
C ALA A 208 -18.34 -9.75 18.75
N ASP A 209 -19.47 -10.46 18.84
CA ASP A 209 -19.50 -11.88 19.19
C ASP A 209 -18.80 -12.70 18.09
N PRO A 210 -17.67 -13.37 18.38
CA PRO A 210 -16.92 -14.16 17.39
C PRO A 210 -17.75 -15.29 16.75
N ALA A 211 -18.84 -15.72 17.41
CA ALA A 211 -19.73 -16.73 16.89
C ALA A 211 -20.65 -16.23 15.75
N GLN A 212 -20.81 -14.92 15.58
CA GLN A 212 -21.87 -14.34 14.72
C GLN A 212 -21.35 -13.71 13.40
N VAL A 213 -20.04 -13.51 13.23
CA VAL A 213 -19.50 -12.99 11.95
C VAL A 213 -19.12 -14.15 11.04
N GLU A 214 -20.09 -14.59 10.22
CA GLU A 214 -19.85 -15.56 9.15
C GLU A 214 -19.02 -14.91 8.02
N ASN A 215 -18.14 -15.67 7.36
CA ASN A 215 -17.45 -15.15 6.18
C ASN A 215 -18.45 -14.93 5.05
N LYS A 216 -18.73 -13.67 4.74
CA LYS A 216 -19.59 -13.28 3.61
C LYS A 216 -18.99 -13.70 2.26
N TYR A 217 -17.68 -13.88 2.18
CA TYR A 217 -16.95 -14.35 1.02
C TYR A 217 -16.84 -15.87 1.04
N LYS A 218 -17.88 -16.54 0.53
CA LYS A 218 -17.83 -17.98 0.27
C LYS A 218 -16.98 -18.21 -0.99
N GLY A 219 -16.10 -19.20 -0.92
CA GLY A 219 -15.38 -19.66 -2.10
C GLY A 219 -16.28 -20.46 -3.03
N SER A 220 -15.77 -20.73 -4.23
CA SER A 220 -16.45 -21.54 -5.24
C SER A 220 -16.75 -22.99 -4.79
N GLY A 221 -16.13 -23.44 -3.70
CA GLY A 221 -16.19 -24.83 -3.23
C GLY A 221 -15.37 -25.80 -4.08
N THR A 222 -14.58 -25.29 -5.02
CA THR A 222 -13.80 -26.12 -5.97
C THR A 222 -12.30 -26.20 -5.64
N TYR A 223 -11.83 -25.37 -4.69
CA TYR A 223 -10.45 -25.42 -4.21
C TYR A 223 -10.13 -26.79 -3.60
N LYS A 224 -8.92 -27.29 -3.88
CA LYS A 224 -8.34 -28.46 -3.22
C LYS A 224 -6.86 -28.19 -2.96
N PRO A 225 -6.29 -28.69 -1.86
CA PRO A 225 -4.86 -28.59 -1.57
C PRO A 225 -4.01 -29.19 -2.69
N GLY A 226 -2.80 -28.65 -2.85
CA GLY A 226 -1.86 -29.11 -3.87
C GLY A 226 -1.07 -30.32 -3.38
N PRO A 227 -0.63 -31.21 -4.29
CA PRO A 227 0.28 -32.28 -3.92
C PRO A 227 1.70 -31.74 -3.66
N GLU A 228 2.43 -32.42 -2.78
CA GLU A 228 3.85 -32.20 -2.50
C GLU A 228 4.73 -32.32 -3.76
N LYS A 229 4.45 -33.34 -4.60
CA LYS A 229 5.12 -33.55 -5.88
C LYS A 229 4.21 -33.12 -7.02
N VAL A 230 4.64 -32.09 -7.76
CA VAL A 230 3.77 -31.44 -8.75
C VAL A 230 3.76 -32.16 -10.11
N ASP A 231 2.61 -32.13 -10.76
CA ASP A 231 2.44 -32.41 -12.19
C ASP A 231 2.04 -31.10 -12.88
N LEU A 232 2.93 -30.56 -13.71
CA LEU A 232 2.70 -29.28 -14.41
C LEU A 232 1.46 -29.33 -15.33
N ALA A 233 1.01 -30.51 -15.75
CA ALA A 233 -0.20 -30.64 -16.57
C ALA A 233 -1.49 -30.56 -15.73
N LYS A 234 -1.39 -30.71 -14.41
CA LYS A 234 -2.52 -30.84 -13.47
C LYS A 234 -2.29 -30.02 -12.20
N LEU A 235 -1.69 -28.82 -12.34
CA LEU A 235 -1.48 -27.92 -11.20
C LEU A 235 -2.80 -27.61 -10.50
N GLN A 236 -2.77 -27.73 -9.17
CA GLN A 236 -3.89 -27.54 -8.28
C GLN A 236 -3.35 -27.16 -6.91
N GLY A 237 -4.06 -26.30 -6.18
CA GLY A 237 -3.72 -25.91 -4.82
C GLY A 237 -2.97 -24.60 -4.75
N MET A 238 -2.87 -24.09 -3.52
CA MET A 238 -2.06 -22.93 -3.21
C MET A 238 -0.62 -23.36 -2.92
N TYR A 239 0.32 -22.62 -3.49
CA TYR A 239 1.74 -22.78 -3.25
C TYR A 239 2.32 -21.46 -2.77
N TYR A 240 3.31 -21.53 -1.90
CA TYR A 240 4.04 -20.38 -1.40
C TYR A 240 5.54 -20.63 -1.55
N GLY A 241 6.29 -19.57 -1.74
CA GLY A 241 7.73 -19.56 -1.55
C GLY A 241 8.15 -18.17 -1.15
N PHE A 242 9.42 -18.00 -0.86
CA PHE A 242 9.96 -16.70 -0.56
C PHE A 242 11.25 -16.47 -1.33
N ARG A 243 11.54 -15.19 -1.52
CA ARG A 243 12.82 -14.71 -2.00
C ARG A 243 13.23 -13.54 -1.12
N ASP A 244 14.51 -13.44 -0.85
CA ASP A 244 15.01 -12.36 -0.04
C ASP A 244 15.13 -11.08 -0.88
N ASP A 245 14.53 -10.02 -0.38
CA ASP A 245 14.65 -8.64 -0.82
C ASP A 245 15.24 -7.81 0.32
N PHE A 246 16.48 -8.16 0.70
CA PHE A 246 17.25 -7.39 1.67
C PHE A 246 17.50 -5.94 1.23
N GLY A 247 17.20 -5.59 -0.02
CA GLY A 247 17.27 -4.22 -0.51
C GLY A 247 16.04 -3.37 -0.24
N GLY A 248 14.93 -4.01 0.16
CA GLY A 248 13.65 -3.38 0.46
C GLY A 248 12.96 -2.75 -0.75
N TYR A 249 13.25 -3.27 -1.94
CA TYR A 249 12.76 -2.74 -3.20
C TYR A 249 11.33 -3.19 -3.50
N GLU A 250 10.98 -4.40 -3.06
CA GLU A 250 9.73 -5.10 -3.37
C GLU A 250 8.76 -5.22 -2.20
N CYS A 251 9.28 -5.75 -1.09
CA CYS A 251 8.49 -6.15 0.07
C CYS A 251 9.19 -5.80 1.38
N GLY A 252 10.47 -5.37 1.35
CA GLY A 252 11.13 -4.95 2.59
C GLY A 252 11.58 -6.12 3.46
N GLY A 253 12.19 -7.17 2.89
CA GLY A 253 12.59 -8.37 3.63
C GLY A 253 12.36 -9.66 2.84
N ALA A 254 11.71 -10.67 3.43
CA ALA A 254 11.34 -11.89 2.72
C ALA A 254 10.06 -11.65 1.90
N CYS A 255 10.15 -11.69 0.56
CA CYS A 255 9.01 -11.52 -0.33
C CYS A 255 8.32 -12.85 -0.54
N TRP A 256 7.08 -12.94 -0.07
CA TRP A 256 6.27 -14.13 -0.19
C TRP A 256 5.56 -14.18 -1.53
N ASP A 257 5.98 -15.11 -2.38
CA ASP A 257 5.35 -15.37 -3.67
C ASP A 257 4.31 -16.47 -3.49
N THR A 258 3.04 -16.12 -3.71
CA THR A 258 1.92 -17.06 -3.60
C THR A 258 1.19 -17.26 -4.93
N TYR A 259 0.87 -18.51 -5.24
CA TYR A 259 0.16 -18.90 -6.45
C TYR A 259 -0.92 -19.91 -6.10
N THR A 260 -2.19 -19.60 -6.40
CA THR A 260 -3.29 -20.55 -6.19
C THR A 260 -3.85 -21.06 -7.51
N PHE A 261 -3.59 -22.33 -7.81
CA PHE A 261 -4.08 -23.01 -9.00
C PHE A 261 -5.46 -23.60 -8.77
N MET A 262 -6.43 -23.08 -9.52
CA MET A 262 -7.84 -23.44 -9.47
C MET A 262 -8.24 -24.31 -10.68
N PRO A 263 -9.32 -25.11 -10.59
CA PRO A 263 -9.81 -25.89 -11.71
C PRO A 263 -10.03 -25.07 -12.99
N GLY A 264 -9.86 -25.70 -14.15
CA GLY A 264 -10.04 -25.02 -15.44
C GLY A 264 -8.82 -24.19 -15.90
N LYS A 265 -7.63 -24.48 -15.37
CA LYS A 265 -6.39 -23.74 -15.65
C LYS A 265 -6.50 -22.25 -15.30
N GLN A 266 -7.07 -21.98 -14.13
CA GLN A 266 -7.11 -20.65 -13.55
C GLN A 266 -6.04 -20.54 -12.46
N VAL A 267 -5.42 -19.38 -12.33
CA VAL A 267 -4.45 -19.07 -11.29
C VAL A 267 -4.74 -17.70 -10.69
N LEU A 268 -4.73 -17.64 -9.36
CA LEU A 268 -4.61 -16.40 -8.62
C LEU A 268 -3.13 -16.20 -8.27
N VAL A 269 -2.56 -15.07 -8.68
CA VAL A 269 -1.19 -14.67 -8.32
C VAL A 269 -1.29 -13.68 -7.16
N GLY A 270 -0.54 -13.93 -6.10
CA GLY A 270 -0.66 -13.21 -4.84
C GLY A 270 -1.66 -13.83 -3.87
N SER A 271 -1.74 -13.24 -2.68
CA SER A 271 -2.50 -13.79 -1.56
C SER A 271 -4.01 -13.71 -1.78
N PRO A 272 -4.79 -14.70 -1.30
CA PRO A 272 -6.23 -14.67 -1.47
C PRO A 272 -6.84 -13.47 -0.73
N PRO A 273 -7.68 -12.64 -1.39
CA PRO A 273 -8.10 -11.34 -0.86
C PRO A 273 -9.09 -11.41 0.31
N HIS A 274 -9.58 -12.60 0.64
CA HIS A 274 -10.69 -12.79 1.58
C HIS A 274 -10.46 -13.91 2.59
N GLY A 275 -9.19 -14.25 2.87
CA GLY A 275 -8.80 -15.27 3.83
C GLY A 275 -7.88 -16.32 3.21
N GLY A 276 -8.09 -17.57 3.58
CA GLY A 276 -7.40 -18.71 2.96
C GLY A 276 -7.92 -19.05 1.57
N PRO A 277 -7.20 -19.90 0.83
CA PRO A 277 -7.56 -20.32 -0.53
C PRO A 277 -8.95 -20.99 -0.64
N GLU A 278 -9.50 -21.54 0.45
CA GLU A 278 -10.87 -22.04 0.51
C GLU A 278 -11.95 -20.97 0.26
N THR A 279 -11.59 -19.69 0.35
CA THR A 279 -12.48 -18.55 0.14
C THR A 279 -12.53 -18.07 -1.31
N ILE A 280 -11.68 -18.61 -2.19
CA ILE A 280 -11.52 -18.16 -3.58
C ILE A 280 -12.71 -18.54 -4.46
N ASP A 281 -13.24 -17.53 -5.16
CA ASP A 281 -14.13 -17.67 -6.31
C ASP A 281 -13.56 -16.86 -7.48
N CYS A 282 -13.02 -17.54 -8.49
CA CYS A 282 -12.38 -16.89 -9.64
C CYS A 282 -13.32 -15.99 -10.47
N LYS A 283 -14.65 -16.12 -10.33
CA LYS A 283 -15.58 -15.16 -10.96
C LYS A 283 -15.58 -13.81 -10.26
N ARG A 284 -15.23 -13.79 -8.97
CA ARG A 284 -15.18 -12.60 -8.12
C ARG A 284 -13.74 -12.09 -7.97
N ASP A 285 -12.79 -12.98 -7.71
CA ASP A 285 -11.44 -12.65 -7.25
C ASP A 285 -10.42 -12.46 -8.39
N GLY A 286 -10.88 -12.40 -9.64
CA GLY A 286 -10.04 -12.00 -10.77
C GLY A 286 -8.94 -12.99 -11.17
N CYS A 287 -9.12 -14.30 -10.97
CA CYS A 287 -8.14 -15.29 -11.40
C CYS A 287 -7.89 -15.19 -12.92
N SER A 288 -6.62 -15.31 -13.32
CA SER A 288 -6.22 -15.36 -14.72
C SER A 288 -6.23 -16.79 -15.25
N THR A 289 -6.64 -16.98 -16.50
CA THR A 289 -6.40 -18.27 -17.18
C THR A 289 -4.94 -18.36 -17.59
N TYR A 290 -4.31 -19.53 -17.45
CA TYR A 290 -2.92 -19.73 -17.81
C TYR A 290 -2.71 -20.84 -18.85
N LYS A 291 -1.60 -20.76 -19.59
CA LYS A 291 -1.09 -21.81 -20.46
C LYS A 291 0.37 -22.07 -20.14
N ILE A 292 0.77 -23.34 -20.14
CA ILE A 292 2.17 -23.75 -19.95
C ILE A 292 2.70 -24.31 -21.26
N ALA A 293 3.78 -23.73 -21.77
CA ALA A 293 4.51 -24.20 -22.94
C ALA A 293 5.98 -23.79 -22.84
N ASN A 294 6.90 -24.65 -23.29
CA ASN A 294 8.34 -24.36 -23.35
C ASN A 294 8.94 -23.81 -22.04
N GLY A 295 8.52 -24.34 -20.89
CA GLY A 295 8.99 -23.90 -19.57
C GLY A 295 8.51 -22.51 -19.15
N LYS A 296 7.46 -21.98 -19.79
CA LYS A 296 6.82 -20.71 -19.42
C LYS A 296 5.34 -20.90 -19.13
N MET A 297 4.86 -20.24 -18.08
CA MET A 297 3.45 -20.06 -17.77
C MET A 297 3.03 -18.66 -18.24
N THR A 298 2.12 -18.57 -19.20
CA THR A 298 1.61 -17.30 -19.72
C THR A 298 0.15 -17.12 -19.32
N LEU A 299 -0.16 -15.96 -18.73
CA LEU A 299 -1.50 -15.55 -18.32
C LEU A 299 -2.29 -14.92 -19.48
N ALA A 300 -3.58 -14.68 -19.25
CA ALA A 300 -4.50 -14.17 -20.26
C ALA A 300 -4.15 -12.75 -20.76
N ASP A 301 -3.54 -11.95 -19.91
CA ASP A 301 -3.07 -10.58 -20.18
C ASP A 301 -1.71 -10.53 -20.91
N GLY A 302 -1.08 -11.68 -21.13
CA GLY A 302 0.25 -11.79 -21.74
C GLY A 302 1.40 -11.85 -20.75
N THR A 303 1.14 -11.66 -19.45
CA THR A 303 2.16 -11.80 -18.40
C THR A 303 2.73 -13.22 -18.41
N SER A 304 4.05 -13.36 -18.30
CA SER A 304 4.73 -14.65 -18.43
C SER A 304 5.72 -14.89 -17.30
N TYR A 305 5.67 -16.09 -16.73
CA TYR A 305 6.55 -16.56 -15.67
C TYR A 305 7.38 -17.74 -16.17
N SER A 306 8.65 -17.86 -15.76
CA SER A 306 9.37 -19.12 -15.92
C SER A 306 8.73 -20.15 -15.01
N ILE A 307 8.55 -21.39 -15.47
CA ILE A 307 7.94 -22.46 -14.69
C ILE A 307 8.64 -23.79 -14.95
N LYS A 308 9.02 -24.49 -13.88
CA LYS A 308 9.64 -25.81 -13.95
C LYS A 308 9.27 -26.65 -12.73
N LYS A 309 9.55 -27.94 -12.84
CA LYS A 309 9.55 -28.87 -11.71
C LYS A 309 10.99 -29.16 -11.31
N SER A 310 11.32 -29.04 -10.02
CA SER A 310 12.64 -29.38 -9.52
C SER A 310 12.91 -30.89 -9.61
N LYS A 311 14.14 -31.33 -9.35
CA LYS A 311 14.48 -32.76 -9.35
C LYS A 311 13.77 -33.51 -8.22
N GLU A 312 13.54 -32.82 -7.11
CA GLU A 312 12.88 -33.27 -5.90
C GLU A 312 11.36 -33.32 -6.06
N GLY A 313 10.83 -32.65 -7.09
CA GLY A 313 9.42 -32.67 -7.46
C GLY A 313 8.65 -31.41 -7.07
N HIS A 314 9.31 -30.40 -6.53
CA HIS A 314 8.69 -29.12 -6.16
C HIS A 314 8.41 -28.26 -7.39
N LEU A 315 7.44 -27.35 -7.24
CA LEU A 315 7.16 -26.34 -8.25
C LEU A 315 8.21 -25.23 -8.16
N THR A 316 8.62 -24.68 -9.29
CA THR A 316 9.46 -23.49 -9.32
C THR A 316 8.86 -22.49 -10.30
N ILE A 317 8.67 -21.25 -9.87
CA ILE A 317 8.18 -20.15 -10.70
C ILE A 317 9.16 -18.97 -10.55
N ASN A 318 9.63 -18.39 -11.66
CA ASN A 318 10.65 -17.33 -11.64
C ASN A 318 11.87 -17.67 -10.76
N ASP A 319 12.30 -18.93 -10.83
CA ASP A 319 13.41 -19.48 -10.05
C ASP A 319 13.19 -19.55 -8.52
N VAL A 320 12.00 -19.20 -8.03
CA VAL A 320 11.58 -19.40 -6.64
C VAL A 320 10.99 -20.79 -6.46
N VAL A 321 11.54 -21.58 -5.52
CA VAL A 321 11.01 -22.90 -5.16
C VAL A 321 9.76 -22.70 -4.31
N LEU A 322 8.67 -23.34 -4.72
CA LEU A 322 7.37 -23.21 -4.07
C LEU A 322 6.97 -24.54 -3.40
N PHE A 323 6.46 -24.42 -2.18
CA PHE A 323 5.93 -25.49 -1.35
C PHE A 323 4.40 -25.41 -1.31
N PRO A 324 3.68 -26.54 -1.25
CA PRO A 324 2.23 -26.52 -1.11
C PRO A 324 1.83 -25.91 0.25
N VAL A 325 0.77 -25.11 0.27
CA VAL A 325 0.14 -24.68 1.52
C VAL A 325 -0.72 -25.82 2.06
N ASP A 326 -0.32 -26.37 3.21
CA ASP A 326 -1.06 -27.44 3.85
C ASP A 326 -2.33 -26.94 4.57
N PRO A 327 -3.41 -27.75 4.58
CA PRO A 327 -4.61 -27.43 5.35
C PRO A 327 -4.31 -27.35 6.84
N VAL A 328 -4.68 -26.23 7.46
CA VAL A 328 -4.58 -26.11 8.91
C VAL A 328 -5.59 -27.05 9.59
N THR A 329 -5.10 -27.80 10.57
CA THR A 329 -5.90 -28.73 11.37
C THR A 329 -7.05 -28.00 12.06
N ALA A 330 -8.26 -28.56 11.94
CA ALA A 330 -9.44 -27.99 12.58
C ALA A 330 -9.28 -27.94 14.11
N GLY A 331 -9.56 -26.77 14.69
CA GLY A 331 -9.46 -26.57 16.14
C GLY A 331 -8.04 -26.23 16.63
N LEU A 332 -7.09 -25.94 15.73
CA LEU A 332 -5.77 -25.42 16.11
C LEU A 332 -5.93 -24.22 17.07
N LYS A 333 -5.16 -24.26 18.17
CA LYS A 333 -5.03 -23.18 19.14
C LYS A 333 -3.56 -22.80 19.22
N LEU A 334 -3.28 -21.51 19.04
CA LEU A 334 -1.94 -20.93 19.17
C LEU A 334 -1.73 -20.52 20.64
N ASN A 335 -0.50 -20.67 21.12
CA ASN A 335 -0.10 -20.34 22.50
C ASN A 335 1.35 -19.89 22.57
N SER A 336 1.70 -18.90 21.77
CA SER A 336 3.06 -18.37 21.67
C SER A 336 3.00 -16.90 21.30
N THR A 337 4.07 -16.19 21.62
CA THR A 337 4.39 -14.90 21.02
C THR A 337 5.18 -15.16 19.73
N PHE A 338 4.77 -14.50 18.66
CA PHE A 338 5.47 -14.51 17.40
C PHE A 338 5.93 -13.10 17.04
N LYS A 339 7.06 -13.02 16.36
CA LYS A 339 7.74 -11.79 15.97
C LYS A 339 7.81 -11.70 14.46
N HIS A 340 7.53 -10.52 13.93
CA HIS A 340 7.79 -10.17 12.55
C HIS A 340 8.77 -9.00 12.51
N ILE A 341 9.68 -9.02 11.53
CA ILE A 341 10.58 -7.91 11.23
C ILE A 341 10.29 -7.47 9.80
N SER A 342 9.96 -6.20 9.63
CA SER A 342 9.86 -5.55 8.32
C SER A 342 10.95 -4.50 8.19
N TYR A 343 11.50 -4.37 6.99
CA TYR A 343 12.52 -3.38 6.64
C TYR A 343 11.93 -2.32 5.71
N TYR A 344 12.25 -1.06 5.96
CA TYR A 344 11.84 0.07 5.12
C TYR A 344 13.08 0.85 4.68
N GLY A 345 13.17 1.15 3.38
CA GLY A 345 14.24 1.96 2.77
C GLY A 345 15.40 1.15 2.17
N LEU A 346 16.17 1.80 1.30
CA LEU A 346 17.32 1.22 0.60
C LEU A 346 18.45 0.87 1.58
N ILE A 347 18.66 -0.43 1.82
CA ILE A 347 19.77 -0.87 2.67
C ILE A 347 21.10 -0.48 2.00
N GLY A 348 21.86 0.40 2.67
CA GLY A 348 23.21 0.80 2.28
C GLY A 348 23.35 2.13 1.51
N ILE A 349 22.25 2.84 1.25
CA ILE A 349 22.25 4.12 0.51
C ILE A 349 21.65 5.26 1.35
N ASN A 350 20.82 5.00 2.37
CA ASN A 350 20.20 6.05 3.19
C ASN A 350 20.45 5.79 4.68
N ALA A 351 20.57 6.85 5.49
CA ALA A 351 20.59 6.76 6.97
C ALA A 351 19.19 6.45 7.58
N ALA A 352 18.19 6.20 6.74
CA ALA A 352 16.80 5.98 7.10
C ALA A 352 16.30 4.57 6.76
N SER A 353 17.21 3.62 6.51
CA SER A 353 16.87 2.20 6.60
C SER A 353 16.41 1.91 8.03
N SER A 354 15.11 1.73 8.23
CA SER A 354 14.52 1.41 9.53
C SER A 354 13.93 0.01 9.47
N SER A 355 14.18 -0.78 10.50
CA SER A 355 13.45 -2.03 10.71
C SER A 355 12.41 -1.79 11.78
N SER A 356 11.15 -2.12 11.52
CA SER A 356 10.17 -2.27 12.60
C SER A 356 10.12 -3.72 13.05
N THR A 357 9.73 -3.92 14.29
CA THR A 357 9.45 -5.23 14.83
C THR A 357 8.04 -5.21 15.39
N SER A 358 7.19 -6.11 14.93
CA SER A 358 5.86 -6.31 15.48
C SER A 358 5.80 -7.66 16.19
N TYR A 359 5.04 -7.70 17.28
CA TYR A 359 4.78 -8.91 18.04
C TYR A 359 3.30 -9.20 18.04
N ILE A 360 2.94 -10.46 17.85
CA ILE A 360 1.58 -10.96 18.07
C ILE A 360 1.64 -12.14 19.03
N THR A 361 0.91 -12.03 20.14
CA THR A 361 0.77 -13.09 21.14
C THR A 361 -0.60 -13.72 20.98
N PHE A 362 -0.63 -15.03 20.80
CA PHE A 362 -1.87 -15.80 20.84
C PHE A 362 -1.94 -16.61 22.13
N ASN A 363 -3.11 -16.61 22.76
CA ASN A 363 -3.35 -17.29 24.02
C ASN A 363 -4.24 -18.54 23.84
N LYS A 364 -4.07 -19.53 24.73
CA LYS A 364 -4.88 -20.76 24.78
C LYS A 364 -6.38 -20.53 24.87
N ASP A 365 -6.80 -19.43 25.49
CA ASP A 365 -8.22 -19.08 25.67
C ASP A 365 -8.86 -18.54 24.39
N GLY A 366 -8.10 -18.37 23.30
CA GLY A 366 -8.58 -17.83 22.03
C GLY A 366 -8.49 -16.31 21.93
N THR A 367 -7.77 -15.66 22.83
CA THR A 367 -7.43 -14.23 22.74
C THR A 367 -6.12 -14.00 22.00
N PHE A 368 -5.93 -12.79 21.47
CA PHE A 368 -4.65 -12.34 20.95
C PHE A 368 -4.37 -10.91 21.38
N GLU A 369 -3.08 -10.57 21.43
CA GLU A 369 -2.56 -9.23 21.71
C GLU A 369 -1.50 -8.90 20.66
N SER A 370 -1.49 -7.68 20.12
CA SER A 370 -0.46 -7.25 19.19
C SER A 370 0.06 -5.85 19.52
N THR A 371 1.36 -5.65 19.31
CA THR A 371 2.03 -4.36 19.48
C THR A 371 1.90 -3.45 18.26
N ASP A 372 1.62 -4.02 17.08
CA ASP A 372 1.39 -3.31 15.82
C ASP A 372 0.73 -4.27 14.82
N ILE A 373 -0.37 -3.88 14.18
CA ILE A 373 -1.08 -4.70 13.18
C ILE A 373 -1.16 -3.93 11.87
N SER A 374 -0.01 -3.79 11.21
CA SER A 374 0.04 -3.60 9.76
C SER A 374 -0.01 -4.95 9.07
N LEU A 375 -1.12 -5.69 9.25
CA LEU A 375 -1.35 -6.95 8.52
C LEU A 375 -1.87 -6.59 7.12
N GLY A 376 -1.02 -6.79 6.12
CA GLY A 376 -1.26 -6.44 4.72
C GLY A 376 -2.72 -6.55 4.24
N SER A 377 -3.32 -5.38 4.04
CA SER A 377 -4.45 -5.01 3.15
C SER A 377 -5.07 -3.73 3.70
N LEU A 378 -4.57 -2.57 3.22
CA LEU A 378 -5.25 -1.26 3.25
C LEU A 378 -6.04 -0.95 4.54
N ASP A 379 -5.33 -0.64 5.63
CA ASP A 379 -5.89 0.13 6.74
C ASP A 379 -4.80 1.10 7.23
N LEU A 380 -4.67 2.23 6.54
CA LEU A 380 -3.96 3.40 7.06
C LEU A 380 -4.80 4.02 8.18
N ILE A 381 -4.64 3.54 9.41
CA ILE A 381 -4.87 4.37 10.59
C ILE A 381 -3.53 5.01 10.92
N VAL A 382 -3.50 6.33 10.82
CA VAL A 382 -2.37 7.21 11.12
C VAL A 382 -1.84 6.90 12.53
N SER A 383 -0.73 6.19 12.64
CA SER A 383 0.11 6.19 13.83
C SER A 383 1.14 7.30 13.67
N SER A 384 0.80 8.48 14.19
CA SER A 384 1.78 9.54 14.40
C SER A 384 2.85 9.05 15.38
N THR A 385 4.11 9.13 14.98
CA THR A 385 5.27 8.75 15.77
C THR A 385 5.36 9.59 17.04
N ASN A 386 5.13 8.95 18.20
CA ASN A 386 5.77 9.31 19.46
C ASN A 386 6.26 7.99 20.07
N SER A 387 7.56 7.88 20.30
CA SER A 387 8.12 6.82 21.13
C SER A 387 7.44 6.80 22.50
N ALA A 388 7.07 5.59 22.95
CA ALA A 388 6.34 5.23 24.17
C ALA A 388 4.81 5.38 24.12
N GLY A 389 4.17 4.36 23.56
CA GLY A 389 2.74 4.10 23.66
C GLY A 389 2.31 3.05 22.64
N THR A 390 2.70 1.79 22.83
CA THR A 390 2.03 0.68 22.14
C THR A 390 0.55 0.77 22.48
N SER A 391 -0.31 1.19 21.53
CA SER A 391 -1.73 0.87 21.69
C SER A 391 -1.81 -0.62 21.43
N GLU A 392 -1.65 -1.41 22.50
CA GLU A 392 -1.88 -2.85 22.46
C GLU A 392 -3.27 -3.06 21.87
N THR A 393 -3.32 -3.60 20.65
CA THR A 393 -4.58 -3.93 20.00
C THR A 393 -4.78 -5.42 20.22
N GLY A 394 -5.83 -5.74 20.97
CA GLY A 394 -6.13 -7.10 21.38
C GLY A 394 -7.58 -7.46 21.10
N GLY A 395 -7.85 -8.76 21.17
CA GLY A 395 -9.15 -9.28 20.81
C GLY A 395 -9.23 -10.79 20.93
N THR A 396 -10.16 -11.37 20.17
CA THR A 396 -10.28 -12.83 20.04
C THR A 396 -9.96 -13.24 18.62
N TYR A 397 -9.55 -14.48 18.42
CA TYR A 397 -9.26 -14.99 17.09
C TYR A 397 -9.98 -16.30 16.80
N ARG A 398 -10.16 -16.59 15.51
CA ARG A 398 -10.68 -17.86 15.02
C ARG A 398 -9.91 -18.29 13.79
N ILE A 399 -9.44 -19.53 13.80
CA ILE A 399 -8.84 -20.19 12.64
C ILE A 399 -9.86 -21.16 12.05
N LYS A 400 -10.12 -21.06 10.74
CA LYS A 400 -10.97 -21.98 10.00
C LYS A 400 -10.32 -22.27 8.65
N GLY A 401 -9.84 -23.50 8.46
CA GLY A 401 -8.99 -23.79 7.31
C GLY A 401 -7.76 -22.90 7.34
N ASN A 402 -7.36 -22.37 6.19
CA ASN A 402 -6.23 -21.46 6.06
C ASN A 402 -6.66 -19.98 6.20
N THR A 403 -7.75 -19.73 6.92
CA THR A 403 -8.27 -18.38 7.20
C THR A 403 -8.12 -18.06 8.69
N LEU A 404 -7.52 -16.90 8.99
CA LEU A 404 -7.51 -16.31 10.33
C LEU A 404 -8.46 -15.10 10.38
N ASP A 405 -9.40 -15.15 11.32
CA ASP A 405 -10.26 -14.03 11.71
C ASP A 405 -9.75 -13.44 13.02
N LEU A 406 -9.43 -12.14 13.03
CA LEU A 406 -9.08 -11.35 14.22
C LEU A 406 -10.25 -10.42 14.55
N TYR A 407 -10.82 -10.57 15.73
CA TYR A 407 -11.96 -9.82 16.23
C TYR A 407 -11.51 -8.79 17.25
N PHE A 408 -11.59 -7.52 16.90
CA PHE A 408 -11.10 -6.43 17.73
C PHE A 408 -12.15 -5.94 18.73
N GLY A 409 -11.68 -5.29 19.80
CA GLY A 409 -12.55 -4.70 20.82
C GLY A 409 -13.52 -3.63 20.29
N ASP A 410 -13.17 -2.95 19.18
CA ASP A 410 -14.02 -1.97 18.50
C ASP A 410 -15.12 -2.60 17.62
N GLY A 411 -15.16 -3.93 17.54
CA GLY A 411 -16.09 -4.70 16.74
C GLY A 411 -15.67 -4.89 15.28
N SER A 412 -14.52 -4.36 14.87
CA SER A 412 -13.94 -4.66 13.55
C SER A 412 -13.45 -6.11 13.49
N VAL A 413 -13.46 -6.67 12.28
CA VAL A 413 -12.96 -8.02 12.02
C VAL A 413 -11.98 -7.96 10.86
N ARG A 414 -10.73 -8.37 11.10
CA ARG A 414 -9.75 -8.57 10.03
C ARG A 414 -9.69 -10.03 9.67
N ARG A 415 -9.77 -10.31 8.38
CA ARG A 415 -9.71 -11.66 7.82
C ARG A 415 -8.53 -11.75 6.88
N THR A 416 -7.66 -12.72 7.10
CA THR A 416 -6.43 -12.87 6.33
C THR A 416 -6.08 -14.34 6.08
N LEU A 417 -5.18 -14.55 5.12
CA LEU A 417 -4.54 -15.83 4.86
C LEU A 417 -3.78 -16.29 6.10
N PHE A 418 -3.84 -17.58 6.40
CA PHE A 418 -3.12 -18.19 7.51
C PHE A 418 -2.64 -19.58 7.16
N PHE A 419 -1.38 -19.88 7.43
CA PHE A 419 -0.85 -21.24 7.39
C PHE A 419 0.38 -21.37 8.27
N LEU A 420 0.73 -22.60 8.57
CA LEU A 420 1.97 -22.94 9.27
C LEU A 420 3.04 -23.21 8.22
N HIS A 421 4.26 -22.74 8.47
CA HIS A 421 5.43 -23.27 7.78
C HIS A 421 5.84 -24.62 8.39
N ASP A 422 6.92 -25.23 7.91
CA ASP A 422 7.42 -26.52 8.41
C ASP A 422 7.49 -26.53 9.95
N LEU A 423 7.08 -27.65 10.55
CA LEU A 423 7.27 -27.89 11.97
C LEU A 423 8.76 -28.12 12.24
N ASP A 424 9.24 -27.70 13.40
CA ASP A 424 10.62 -27.98 13.80
C ASP A 424 10.86 -29.51 13.88
N GLU A 425 12.12 -29.93 14.08
CA GLU A 425 12.49 -31.35 14.21
C GLU A 425 11.74 -32.10 15.35
N LYS A 426 11.09 -31.36 16.25
CA LYS A 426 10.30 -31.87 17.38
C LYS A 426 8.79 -31.81 17.13
N GLY A 427 8.35 -31.35 15.96
CA GLY A 427 6.94 -31.21 15.59
C GLY A 427 6.25 -29.99 16.20
N ALA A 428 7.01 -29.01 16.69
CA ALA A 428 6.48 -27.74 17.19
C ALA A 428 6.36 -26.70 16.07
N ILE A 429 5.44 -25.76 16.25
CA ILE A 429 5.28 -24.61 15.34
C ILE A 429 6.49 -23.71 15.53
N ASP A 430 7.26 -23.47 14.48
CA ASP A 430 8.42 -22.57 14.50
C ASP A 430 8.08 -21.19 13.90
N SER A 431 7.28 -21.19 12.85
CA SER A 431 6.79 -19.96 12.22
C SER A 431 5.38 -20.12 11.62
N ILE A 432 4.71 -18.99 11.46
CA ILE A 432 3.36 -18.88 10.93
C ILE A 432 3.30 -17.77 9.89
N GLN A 433 2.53 -18.00 8.83
CA GLN A 433 2.18 -16.95 7.88
C GLN A 433 0.85 -16.31 8.30
N ILE A 434 0.81 -14.98 8.35
CA ILE A 434 -0.42 -14.19 8.51
C ILE A 434 -0.48 -13.15 7.38
N GLY A 435 -1.35 -13.35 6.41
CA GLY A 435 -1.36 -12.52 5.20
C GLY A 435 -0.07 -12.67 4.41
N ASP A 436 0.55 -11.55 4.08
CA ASP A 436 1.84 -11.50 3.39
C ASP A 436 3.03 -11.50 4.36
N ASP A 437 2.78 -11.53 5.66
CA ASP A 437 3.80 -11.44 6.69
C ASP A 437 4.09 -12.81 7.32
N ASN A 438 5.39 -13.13 7.45
CA ASN A 438 5.86 -14.28 8.22
C ASN A 438 6.23 -13.85 9.64
N TYR A 439 5.78 -14.65 10.61
CA TYR A 439 6.02 -14.47 12.02
C TYR A 439 6.72 -15.71 12.60
N TYR A 440 7.83 -15.52 13.29
CA TYR A 440 8.62 -16.59 13.88
C TYR A 440 8.62 -16.53 15.41
N ILE A 441 8.88 -17.64 16.07
CA ILE A 441 9.06 -17.65 17.53
C ILE A 441 10.37 -16.92 17.86
N PRO A 442 10.37 -15.89 18.73
CA PRO A 442 11.61 -15.25 19.17
C PRO A 442 12.56 -16.26 19.82
N GLU A 443 13.83 -16.28 19.42
CA GLU A 443 14.87 -16.99 20.15
C GLU A 443 15.13 -16.28 21.50
N ASP A 444 15.31 -17.07 22.57
CA ASP A 444 15.54 -16.61 23.95
C ASP A 444 16.93 -15.98 24.18
#